data_AF-A0A484NR23-F1
#
_entry.id   AF-A0A484NR23-F1
#
_cell.length_a   1.000
_cell.length_b   1.000
_cell.length_c   1.000
_cell.angle_alpha   90.00
_cell.angle_beta   90.00
_cell.angle_gamma   90.00
#
_symmetry.space_group_name_H-M   'P 1'
#
loop_
_entity.id
_entity.type
_entity.pdbx_description
1 polymer ?
#
loop_
_entity_poly.entity_id
_entity_poly.type
_entity_poly.pdbx_seq_one_letter_code
_entity_poly.pdbx_strand_id
1 'polypeptide(L)'
;MGGFNILQNTTSMDNQMRHLVYLIENAILNLPEGQEQMAWLIDFTGWSITNNVPLKTARDSINILQNHYPERLAVAFLYSPPQIFEAFWKIAKFFMDPITSQKVKFVYPKNKDSMEVMKTYFDVDNLPTEFGGKATLGYDHEEFSRQMALDDLKTAKLWGIDKPHTVPSILSGAEVASPTEA
;
A
#
# COMPACT_ATOMS: atom_id res chain seq x y z
N MET A 1 -4.35 -26.99 1.49
CA MET A 1 -5.00 -25.77 2.02
C MET A 1 -3.92 -24.99 2.77
N GLY A 2 -3.19 -24.12 2.07
CA GLY A 2 -2.17 -23.26 2.68
C GLY A 2 -2.84 -21.99 3.19
N GLY A 3 -2.73 -21.74 4.50
CA GLY A 3 -3.17 -20.48 5.09
C GLY A 3 -2.31 -19.34 4.58
N PHE A 4 -2.95 -18.24 4.17
CA PHE A 4 -2.27 -16.97 3.94
C PHE A 4 -1.74 -16.49 5.31
N ASN A 5 -0.42 -16.58 5.49
CA ASN A 5 0.24 -15.86 6.58
C ASN A 5 0.13 -14.37 6.24
N ILE A 6 -0.67 -13.63 7.02
CA ILE A 6 -0.67 -12.18 7.00
C ILE A 6 0.74 -11.77 7.47
N LEU A 7 1.58 -11.30 6.54
CA LEU A 7 2.96 -10.89 6.81
C LEU A 7 2.99 -9.55 7.58
N GLN A 8 2.38 -9.51 8.77
CA GLN A 8 2.67 -8.45 9.74
C GLN A 8 3.97 -8.81 10.47
N ASN A 9 5.09 -8.32 9.94
CA ASN A 9 6.41 -8.57 10.51
C ASN A 9 6.73 -7.72 11.78
N THR A 10 5.82 -6.84 12.20
CA THR A 10 5.99 -5.99 13.40
C THR A 10 4.66 -5.72 14.11
N THR A 11 4.65 -5.88 15.43
CA THR A 11 3.55 -5.51 16.32
C THR A 11 3.64 -4.06 16.82
N SER A 12 4.77 -3.37 16.56
CA SER A 12 4.97 -1.96 16.93
C SER A 12 4.22 -1.04 15.98
N MET A 13 3.25 -0.31 16.53
CA MET A 13 2.44 0.67 15.80
C MET A 13 3.31 1.80 15.19
N ASP A 14 4.32 2.28 15.90
CA ASP A 14 5.21 3.35 15.41
C ASP A 14 6.02 2.88 14.21
N ASN A 15 6.48 1.62 14.22
CA ASN A 15 7.19 1.04 13.09
C ASN A 15 6.26 0.84 11.89
N GLN A 16 5.00 0.45 12.11
CA GLN A 16 4.00 0.38 11.04
C GLN A 16 3.77 1.76 10.40
N MET A 17 3.72 2.84 11.20
CA MET A 17 3.54 4.20 10.68
C MET A 17 4.77 4.71 9.93
N ARG A 18 5.98 4.47 10.45
CA ARG A 18 7.22 4.78 9.73
C ARG A 18 7.32 4.02 8.41
N HIS A 19 6.96 2.74 8.41
CA HIS A 19 6.97 1.94 7.21
C HIS A 19 5.92 2.42 6.18
N LEU A 20 4.72 2.78 6.62
CA LEU A 20 3.70 3.37 5.74
C LEU A 20 4.23 4.64 5.07
N VAL A 21 4.80 5.57 5.85
CA VAL A 21 5.40 6.81 5.33
C VAL A 21 6.52 6.50 4.33
N TYR A 22 7.41 5.56 4.66
CA TYR A 22 8.48 5.12 3.77
C TYR A 22 7.96 4.60 2.43
N LEU A 23 6.94 3.74 2.44
CA LEU A 23 6.34 3.20 1.22
C LEU A 23 5.68 4.30 0.37
N ILE A 24 5.04 5.28 0.99
CA ILE A 24 4.41 6.41 0.28
C ILE A 24 5.46 7.29 -0.38
N GLU A 25 6.52 7.67 0.35
CA GLU A 25 7.60 8.49 -0.18
C GLU A 25 8.29 7.78 -1.37
N ASN A 26 8.61 6.49 -1.24
CA ASN A 26 9.17 5.71 -2.34
C ASN A 26 8.21 5.59 -3.53
N ALA A 27 6.90 5.44 -3.30
CA ALA A 27 5.91 5.43 -4.37
C ALA A 27 5.89 6.77 -5.12
N ILE A 28 5.94 7.91 -4.40
CA ILE A 28 5.99 9.26 -5.00
C ILE A 28 7.27 9.45 -5.80
N LEU A 29 8.42 9.03 -5.26
CA LEU A 29 9.73 9.15 -5.93
C LEU A 29 9.82 8.36 -7.23
N ASN A 30 9.07 7.27 -7.35
CA ASN A 30 9.04 6.42 -8.53
C ASN A 30 7.89 6.76 -9.50
N LEU A 31 7.12 7.82 -9.25
CA LEU A 31 6.13 8.31 -10.21
C LEU A 31 6.83 8.83 -11.49
N PRO A 32 6.23 8.61 -12.68
CA PRO A 32 6.68 9.25 -13.91
C PRO A 32 6.69 10.78 -13.80
N GLU A 33 7.54 11.43 -14.59
CA GLU A 33 7.57 12.90 -14.64
C GLU A 33 6.19 13.47 -14.99
N GLY A 34 5.73 14.44 -14.19
CA GLY A 34 4.41 15.07 -14.34
C GLY A 34 3.24 14.29 -13.73
N GLN A 35 3.47 13.09 -13.16
CA GLN A 35 2.45 12.32 -12.45
C GLN A 35 2.53 12.59 -10.94
N GLU A 36 1.41 12.96 -10.32
CA GLU A 36 1.35 13.27 -8.88
C GLU A 36 0.48 12.30 -8.06
N GLN A 37 -0.28 11.46 -8.76
CA GLN A 37 -1.26 10.55 -8.17
C GLN A 37 -0.95 9.09 -8.49
N MET A 38 -1.31 8.21 -7.56
CA MET A 38 -1.10 6.77 -7.64
C MET A 38 -2.43 6.00 -7.52
N ALA A 39 -2.47 4.81 -8.13
CA ALA A 39 -3.56 3.86 -7.96
C ALA A 39 -3.25 2.93 -6.77
N TRP A 40 -4.23 2.71 -5.91
CA TRP A 40 -4.08 1.82 -4.75
C TRP A 40 -4.87 0.54 -4.97
N LEU A 41 -4.24 -0.61 -4.78
CA LEU A 41 -4.89 -1.91 -4.79
C LEU A 41 -4.76 -2.52 -3.40
N ILE A 42 -5.90 -2.63 -2.70
CA ILE A 42 -5.96 -3.11 -1.32
C ILE A 42 -6.66 -4.47 -1.33
N ASP A 43 -5.90 -5.52 -1.04
CA ASP A 43 -6.40 -6.89 -0.96
C ASP A 43 -6.98 -7.20 0.42
N PHE A 44 -8.27 -7.52 0.46
CA PHE A 44 -8.99 -7.98 1.65
C PHE A 44 -9.21 -9.50 1.65
N THR A 45 -8.58 -10.24 0.74
CA THR A 45 -8.65 -11.70 0.73
C THR A 45 -8.13 -12.26 2.05
N GLY A 46 -8.92 -13.12 2.70
CA GLY A 46 -8.58 -13.66 4.02
C GLY A 46 -8.80 -12.70 5.19
N TRP A 47 -9.33 -11.50 4.96
CA TRP A 47 -9.69 -10.58 6.03
C TRP A 47 -10.72 -11.22 6.98
N SER A 48 -10.45 -11.14 8.28
CA SER A 48 -11.34 -11.58 9.35
C SER A 48 -11.42 -10.52 10.45
N ILE A 49 -12.58 -10.41 11.08
CA ILE A 49 -12.80 -9.52 12.23
C ILE A 49 -11.83 -9.83 13.39
N THR A 50 -11.32 -11.06 13.48
CA THR A 50 -10.42 -11.50 14.56
C THR A 50 -8.93 -11.20 14.31
N ASN A 51 -8.51 -10.97 13.05
CA ASN A 51 -7.11 -10.79 12.66
C ASN A 51 -6.88 -9.39 12.05
N ASN A 52 -7.35 -8.35 12.74
CA ASN A 52 -7.43 -7.01 12.18
C ASN A 52 -6.29 -6.08 12.60
N VAL A 53 -6.08 -5.06 11.78
CA VAL A 53 -5.29 -3.89 12.15
C VAL A 53 -6.04 -3.17 13.28
N PRO A 54 -5.39 -2.87 14.43
CA PRO A 54 -6.04 -2.13 15.50
C PRO A 54 -6.69 -0.85 14.98
N LEU A 55 -7.91 -0.54 15.43
CA LEU A 55 -8.65 0.66 15.00
C LEU A 55 -7.81 1.94 15.13
N LYS A 56 -6.95 1.99 16.15
CA LYS A 56 -5.99 3.07 16.35
C LYS A 56 -5.03 3.21 15.17
N THR A 57 -4.34 2.13 14.77
CA THR A 57 -3.45 2.12 13.62
C THR A 57 -4.18 2.54 12.35
N ALA A 58 -5.40 2.03 12.11
CA ALA A 58 -6.18 2.42 10.93
C ALA A 58 -6.50 3.93 10.93
N ARG A 59 -6.88 4.48 12.09
CA ARG A 59 -7.13 5.92 12.26
C ARG A 59 -5.87 6.75 12.04
N ASP A 60 -4.73 6.32 12.59
CA ASP A 60 -3.46 7.02 12.46
C ASP A 60 -2.97 7.01 11.01
N SER A 61 -3.10 5.88 10.29
CA SER A 61 -2.85 5.80 8.85
C SER A 61 -3.71 6.80 8.07
N ILE A 62 -5.02 6.84 8.33
CA ILE A 62 -5.94 7.76 7.66
C ILE A 62 -5.54 9.22 7.95
N ASN A 63 -5.22 9.55 9.20
CA ASN A 63 -4.79 10.88 9.59
C ASN A 63 -3.51 11.30 8.86
N ILE A 64 -2.53 10.41 8.72
CA ILE A 64 -1.30 10.68 7.98
C ILE A 64 -1.61 10.98 6.51
N LEU A 65 -2.41 10.12 5.87
CA LEU A 65 -2.77 10.25 4.47
C LEU A 65 -3.53 11.55 4.18
N GLN A 66 -4.49 11.92 5.02
CA GLN A 66 -5.31 13.12 4.82
C GLN A 66 -4.53 14.42 5.07
N ASN A 67 -3.68 14.46 6.09
CA ASN A 67 -3.03 15.70 6.50
C ASN A 67 -1.68 15.94 5.81
N HIS A 68 -0.97 14.88 5.40
CA HIS A 68 0.39 14.99 4.84
C HIS A 68 0.48 14.58 3.37
N TYR A 69 -0.45 13.75 2.87
CA TYR A 69 -0.46 13.29 1.49
C TYR A 69 -1.79 13.60 0.78
N PRO A 70 -2.28 14.85 0.84
CA PRO A 70 -3.52 15.20 0.17
C PRO A 70 -3.39 14.99 -1.34
N GLU A 71 -4.50 14.64 -1.98
CA GLU A 71 -4.64 14.54 -3.43
C GLU A 71 -3.74 13.51 -4.13
N ARG A 72 -3.03 12.64 -3.39
CA ARG A 72 -2.18 11.58 -3.97
C ARG A 72 -2.95 10.37 -4.54
N LEU A 73 -4.22 10.21 -4.17
CA LEU A 73 -5.03 9.08 -4.64
C LEU A 73 -5.70 9.40 -5.98
N ALA A 74 -5.33 8.66 -7.03
CA ALA A 74 -6.05 8.67 -8.31
C ALA A 74 -7.31 7.80 -8.23
N VAL A 75 -7.14 6.56 -7.77
CA VAL A 75 -8.18 5.53 -7.68
C VAL A 75 -7.78 4.50 -6.62
N ALA A 76 -8.75 3.99 -5.85
CA ALA A 76 -8.55 2.90 -4.90
C ALA A 76 -9.42 1.70 -5.26
N PHE A 77 -8.80 0.55 -5.41
CA PHE A 77 -9.45 -0.74 -5.62
C PHE A 77 -9.45 -1.51 -4.31
N LEU A 78 -10.64 -1.80 -3.79
CA LEU A 78 -10.83 -2.71 -2.66
C LEU A 78 -11.13 -4.09 -3.24
N TYR A 79 -10.15 -4.99 -3.21
CA TYR A 79 -10.26 -6.34 -3.77
C TYR A 79 -10.72 -7.34 -2.72
N SER A 80 -11.74 -8.13 -3.07
CA SER A 80 -12.41 -9.08 -2.17
C SER A 80 -12.82 -8.52 -0.79
N PRO A 81 -13.38 -7.29 -0.67
CA PRO A 81 -13.75 -6.74 0.63
C PRO A 81 -14.94 -7.51 1.24
N PRO A 82 -15.04 -7.59 2.57
CA PRO A 82 -16.21 -8.17 3.23
C PRO A 82 -17.48 -7.44 2.80
N GLN A 83 -18.59 -8.17 2.59
CA GLN A 83 -19.83 -7.59 2.06
C GLN A 83 -20.39 -6.42 2.90
N ILE A 84 -20.14 -6.43 4.23
CA ILE A 84 -20.52 -5.34 5.13
C ILE A 84 -19.88 -3.98 4.75
N PHE A 85 -18.74 -3.98 4.06
CA PHE A 85 -18.06 -2.75 3.63
C PHE A 85 -18.89 -1.97 2.62
N GLU A 86 -19.70 -2.60 1.76
CA GLU A 86 -20.56 -1.85 0.84
C GLU A 86 -21.63 -1.05 1.58
N ALA A 87 -22.22 -1.65 2.61
CA ALA A 87 -23.24 -0.99 3.43
C ALA A 87 -22.63 0.22 4.16
N PHE A 88 -21.45 0.03 4.76
CA PHE A 88 -20.69 1.11 5.36
C PHE A 88 -20.33 2.20 4.34
N TRP A 89 -19.85 1.81 3.16
CA TRP A 89 -19.46 2.73 2.10
C TRP A 89 -20.64 3.55 1.58
N LYS A 90 -21.82 2.95 1.42
CA LYS A 90 -23.04 3.68 1.05
C LYS A 90 -23.36 4.81 2.03
N ILE A 91 -23.16 4.58 3.33
CA ILE A 91 -23.34 5.61 4.36
C ILE A 91 -22.23 6.66 4.28
N ALA A 92 -20.96 6.22 4.22
CA ALA A 92 -19.82 7.12 4.13
C ALA A 92 -19.89 8.07 2.91
N LYS A 93 -20.39 7.57 1.77
CA LYS A 93 -20.59 8.34 0.54
C LYS A 93 -21.44 9.59 0.70
N PHE A 94 -22.40 9.61 1.61
CA PHE A 94 -23.22 10.82 1.86
C PHE A 94 -22.41 11.98 2.45
N PHE A 95 -21.28 11.69 3.09
CA PHE A 95 -20.42 12.68 3.73
C PHE A 95 -19.19 13.06 2.90
N MET A 96 -18.99 12.42 1.74
CA MET A 96 -17.86 12.69 0.84
C MET A 96 -18.32 13.49 -0.38
N ASP A 97 -17.42 14.29 -0.94
CA ASP A 97 -17.68 14.91 -2.22
C ASP A 97 -17.80 13.85 -3.34
N PRO A 98 -18.57 14.13 -4.42
CA PRO A 98 -18.80 13.17 -5.47
C PRO A 98 -17.52 12.65 -6.14
N ILE A 99 -16.49 13.50 -6.28
CA ILE A 99 -15.23 13.15 -6.96
C ILE A 99 -14.49 12.10 -6.13
N THR A 100 -14.28 12.35 -4.83
CA THR A 100 -13.63 11.40 -3.92
C THR A 100 -14.38 10.07 -3.87
N SER A 101 -15.72 10.11 -3.84
CA SER A 101 -16.54 8.91 -3.78
C SER A 101 -16.44 8.02 -5.03
N GLN A 102 -16.11 8.62 -6.19
CA GLN A 102 -15.95 7.92 -7.48
C GLN A 102 -14.58 7.24 -7.61
N LYS A 103 -13.58 7.67 -6.82
CA LYS A 103 -12.24 7.09 -6.81
C LYS A 103 -12.20 5.69 -6.22
N VAL A 104 -13.17 5.30 -5.40
CA VAL A 104 -13.19 3.95 -4.77
C VAL A 104 -13.98 2.96 -5.62
N LYS A 105 -13.33 1.86 -5.99
CA LYS A 105 -13.88 0.73 -6.76
C LYS A 105 -13.86 -0.53 -5.90
N PHE A 106 -15.00 -1.20 -5.83
CA PHE A 106 -15.11 -2.50 -5.18
C PHE A 106 -14.93 -3.59 -6.24
N VAL A 107 -14.02 -4.53 -5.99
CA VAL A 107 -13.74 -5.64 -6.91
C VAL A 107 -13.96 -6.96 -6.20
N TYR A 108 -14.86 -7.77 -6.76
CA TYR A 108 -15.23 -9.06 -6.24
C TYR A 108 -14.77 -10.14 -7.21
N PRO A 109 -13.84 -11.04 -6.82
CA PRO A 109 -13.26 -12.05 -7.71
C PRO A 109 -14.28 -12.92 -8.45
N LYS A 110 -15.45 -13.15 -7.80
CA LYS A 110 -16.54 -13.97 -8.34
C LYS A 110 -17.53 -13.20 -9.24
N ASN A 111 -17.38 -11.87 -9.34
CA ASN A 111 -18.23 -11.01 -10.17
C ASN A 111 -17.41 -10.53 -11.38
N LYS A 112 -17.76 -11.07 -12.55
CA LYS A 112 -17.08 -10.77 -13.82
C LYS A 112 -17.05 -9.28 -14.14
N ASP A 113 -18.16 -8.57 -13.95
CA ASP A 113 -18.25 -7.15 -14.27
C ASP A 113 -17.27 -6.33 -13.42
N SER A 114 -17.15 -6.66 -12.13
CA SER A 114 -16.19 -5.98 -11.25
C SER A 114 -14.72 -6.29 -11.58
N MET A 115 -14.45 -7.48 -12.11
CA MET A 115 -13.11 -7.86 -12.59
C MET A 115 -12.77 -7.14 -13.90
N GLU A 116 -13.74 -6.94 -14.79
CA GLU A 116 -13.53 -6.13 -16.00
C GLU A 116 -13.18 -4.67 -15.66
N VAL A 117 -13.75 -4.11 -14.59
CA VAL A 117 -13.35 -2.78 -14.10
C VAL A 117 -11.87 -2.75 -13.70
N MET A 118 -11.28 -3.82 -13.18
CA MET A 118 -9.85 -3.84 -12.88
C MET A 118 -9.00 -3.78 -14.15
N LYS A 119 -9.41 -4.48 -15.21
CA LYS A 119 -8.70 -4.53 -16.51
C LYS A 119 -8.76 -3.22 -17.29
N THR A 120 -9.69 -2.31 -16.98
CA THR A 120 -9.74 -0.99 -17.62
C THR A 120 -8.74 0.01 -17.02
N TYR A 121 -8.16 -0.29 -15.86
CA TYR A 121 -7.18 0.58 -15.17
C TYR A 121 -5.78 -0.01 -15.11
N PHE A 122 -5.65 -1.34 -15.11
CA PHE A 122 -4.37 -2.02 -15.04
C PHE A 122 -4.07 -2.76 -16.34
N ASP A 123 -2.81 -2.69 -16.77
CA ASP A 123 -2.31 -3.55 -17.83
C ASP A 123 -2.31 -5.01 -17.37
N VAL A 124 -3.08 -5.85 -18.08
CA VAL A 124 -3.30 -7.26 -17.77
C VAL A 124 -1.99 -8.05 -17.81
N ASP A 125 -1.03 -7.65 -18.63
CA ASP A 125 0.26 -8.33 -18.73
C ASP A 125 1.15 -8.07 -17.51
N ASN A 126 0.90 -6.95 -16.79
CA ASN A 126 1.64 -6.54 -15.58
C ASN A 126 0.88 -6.81 -14.27
N LEU A 127 -0.44 -7.03 -14.34
CA LEU A 127 -1.26 -7.31 -13.17
C LEU A 127 -1.04 -8.76 -12.68
N PRO A 128 -0.88 -9.00 -11.35
CA PRO A 128 -0.74 -10.35 -10.83
C PRO A 128 -1.93 -11.26 -11.13
N THR A 129 -1.67 -12.56 -11.28
CA THR A 129 -2.71 -13.56 -11.59
C THR A 129 -3.82 -13.63 -10.55
N GLU A 130 -3.51 -13.42 -9.28
CA GLU A 130 -4.46 -13.38 -8.16
C GLU A 130 -5.48 -12.24 -8.28
N PHE A 131 -5.17 -11.21 -9.06
CA PHE A 131 -6.06 -10.08 -9.36
C PHE A 131 -6.65 -10.17 -10.79
N GLY A 132 -6.49 -11.31 -11.48
CA GLY A 132 -7.04 -11.55 -12.81
C GLY A 132 -6.18 -11.08 -13.97
N GLY A 133 -4.90 -10.78 -13.72
CA GLY A 133 -3.90 -10.51 -14.75
C GLY A 133 -3.16 -11.76 -15.22
N LYS A 134 -2.00 -11.57 -15.86
CA LYS A 134 -1.13 -12.65 -16.38
C LYS A 134 0.25 -12.66 -15.75
N ALA A 135 0.60 -11.67 -14.94
CA ALA A 135 1.91 -11.62 -14.31
C ALA A 135 1.99 -12.67 -13.19
N THR A 136 2.93 -13.60 -13.30
CA THR A 136 3.24 -14.54 -12.22
C THR A 136 4.23 -13.86 -11.29
N LEU A 137 3.73 -13.14 -10.29
CA LEU A 137 4.54 -12.43 -9.32
C LEU A 137 4.48 -13.19 -8.00
N GLY A 138 5.57 -13.85 -7.63
CA GLY A 138 5.78 -14.31 -6.26
C GLY A 138 6.38 -13.18 -5.44
N TYR A 139 5.92 -12.97 -4.20
CA TYR A 139 6.63 -12.07 -3.29
C TYR A 139 8.00 -12.65 -2.99
N ASP A 140 9.05 -11.96 -3.44
CA ASP A 140 10.45 -12.25 -3.12
C ASP A 140 10.98 -11.14 -2.21
N HIS A 141 11.28 -11.51 -0.97
CA HIS A 141 11.74 -10.56 0.04
C HIS A 141 13.13 -10.01 -0.28
N GLU A 142 14.00 -10.80 -0.91
CA GLU A 142 15.36 -10.36 -1.27
C GLU A 142 15.30 -9.35 -2.41
N GLU A 143 14.50 -9.63 -3.44
CA GLU A 143 14.29 -8.69 -4.54
C GLU A 143 13.62 -7.41 -4.05
N PHE A 144 12.59 -7.51 -3.20
CA PHE A 144 11.95 -6.34 -2.59
C PHE A 144 12.96 -5.50 -1.79
N SER A 145 13.79 -6.13 -0.96
CA SER A 145 14.82 -5.46 -0.17
C SER A 145 15.89 -4.79 -1.05
N ARG A 146 16.25 -5.42 -2.16
CA ARG A 146 17.17 -4.85 -3.15
C ARG A 146 16.58 -3.59 -3.80
N GLN A 147 15.29 -3.61 -4.14
CA GLN A 147 14.59 -2.44 -4.68
C GLN A 147 14.51 -1.30 -3.65
N MET A 148 14.20 -1.61 -2.39
CA MET A 148 14.24 -0.62 -1.31
C MET A 148 15.61 0.03 -1.18
N ALA A 149 16.70 -0.75 -1.20
CA ALA A 149 18.06 -0.19 -1.14
C ALA A 149 18.38 0.71 -2.35
N LEU A 150 17.88 0.40 -3.54
CA LEU A 150 18.03 1.27 -4.71
C LEU A 150 17.24 2.58 -4.55
N ASP A 151 16.03 2.52 -3.99
CA ASP A 151 15.24 3.70 -3.70
C ASP A 151 15.88 4.57 -2.60
N ASP A 152 16.53 3.98 -1.61
CA ASP A 152 17.31 4.71 -0.61
C ASP A 152 18.47 5.49 -1.25
N LEU A 153 19.15 4.89 -2.24
CA LEU A 153 20.22 5.58 -3.00
C LEU A 153 19.67 6.74 -3.85
N LYS A 154 18.51 6.55 -4.52
CA LYS A 154 17.84 7.62 -5.27
C LYS A 154 17.46 8.77 -4.33
N THR A 155 16.90 8.44 -3.17
CA THR A 155 16.50 9.38 -2.13
C THR A 155 17.71 10.16 -1.61
N ALA A 156 18.81 9.49 -1.26
CA ALA A 156 20.03 10.13 -0.79
C ALA A 156 20.59 11.12 -1.81
N LYS A 157 20.57 10.77 -3.10
CA LYS A 157 20.97 11.64 -4.20
C LYS A 157 20.03 12.84 -4.37
N LEU A 158 18.72 12.64 -4.26
CA LEU A 158 17.72 13.71 -4.35
C LEU A 158 17.94 14.75 -3.25
N TRP A 159 18.17 14.29 -2.02
CA TRP A 159 18.38 15.16 -0.86
C TRP A 159 19.82 15.68 -0.73
N GLY A 160 20.73 15.29 -1.63
CA GLY A 160 22.13 15.70 -1.59
C GLY A 160 22.91 15.18 -0.38
N ILE A 161 22.45 14.09 0.24
CA ILE A 161 23.07 13.41 1.39
C ILE A 161 24.27 12.56 0.94
N ASP A 162 24.38 12.29 -0.37
CA ASP A 162 25.52 11.64 -1.02
C ASP A 162 26.79 12.52 -1.06
N LYS A 163 26.66 13.83 -0.80
CA LYS A 163 27.79 14.76 -0.70
C LYS A 163 28.33 14.79 0.74
N PRO A 164 29.66 14.78 0.94
CA PRO A 164 30.24 14.87 2.28
C PRO A 164 30.01 16.27 2.86
N HIS A 165 28.86 16.43 3.53
CA HIS A 165 28.61 17.53 4.45
C HIS A 165 28.43 16.93 5.84
N THR A 166 29.29 17.34 6.76
CA THR A 166 29.31 16.94 8.17
C THR A 166 27.96 17.27 8.82
N VAL A 167 27.13 16.27 9.10
CA VAL A 167 25.89 16.42 9.90
C VAL A 167 25.83 15.31 10.96
N PRO A 168 25.41 15.60 12.20
CA PRO A 168 25.61 14.72 13.35
C PRO A 168 24.79 13.43 13.30
N SER A 169 25.38 12.38 13.90
CA SER A 169 24.81 11.08 14.20
C SER A 169 23.36 11.15 14.71
N ILE A 170 22.37 10.89 13.85
CA ILE A 170 20.98 10.57 14.29
C ILE A 170 20.39 9.37 13.51
N LEU A 171 21.03 8.85 12.47
CA LEU A 171 20.55 7.64 11.80
C LEU A 171 21.10 6.38 12.48
N SER A 172 20.50 6.00 13.61
CA SER A 172 20.59 4.63 14.12
C SER A 172 19.85 3.72 13.13
N GLY A 173 20.57 2.72 12.60
CA GLY A 173 20.08 1.83 11.55
C GLY A 173 18.75 1.17 11.90
N ALA A 174 17.96 0.86 10.87
CA ALA A 174 16.77 0.04 11.01
C ALA A 174 17.17 -1.32 11.59
N GLU A 175 16.73 -1.60 12.81
CA GLU A 175 16.88 -2.91 13.44
C GLU A 175 15.90 -3.87 12.75
N VAL A 176 16.45 -4.72 11.88
CA VAL A 176 15.69 -5.81 11.26
C VAL A 176 15.59 -6.91 12.30
N ALA A 177 14.36 -7.24 12.70
CA ALA A 177 14.11 -8.36 13.59
C ALA A 177 14.60 -9.67 12.95
N SER A 178 15.40 -10.42 13.70
CA SER A 178 15.96 -11.71 13.28
C SER A 178 14.83 -12.70 12.92
N PRO A 179 15.04 -13.58 11.91
CA PRO A 179 14.10 -14.66 11.63
C PRO A 179 13.97 -15.56 12.86
N THR A 180 12.74 -15.74 13.36
CA THR A 180 12.46 -16.77 14.39
C THR A 180 12.65 -18.14 13.75
N GLU A 181 13.63 -18.91 14.23
CA GLU A 181 13.82 -20.31 13.83
C GLU A 181 12.66 -21.19 14.35
N ALA A 182 12.15 -22.02 13.43
CA ALA A 182 11.37 -23.27 13.53
C ALA A 182 10.34 -23.45 14.67
#